data_AF-A0A932M204-F1
#
_entry.id   AF-A0A932M204-F1
#
_cell.length_a   1.000
_cell.length_b   1.000
_cell.length_c   1.000
_cell.angle_alpha   90.00
_cell.angle_beta   90.00
_cell.angle_gamma   90.00
#
_symmetry.space_group_name_H-M   'P 1'
#
loop_
_entity.id
_entity.type
_entity.pdbx_description
1 polymer ?
#
loop_
_entity_poly.entity_id
_entity_poly.type
_entity_poly.pdbx_seq_one_letter_code
_entity_poly.pdbx_strand_id
1 'polypeptide(L)'
;MRRASASTGKADPTKACTNCHRVMENVSETRNFAKKTELETCFQCHELRRAQLQRSSHMPVREGKLTCTSCHNPHGSQGPKQLKQDTINETCFSCHPERRGPFVWEHPVVSENCGTCHEPHGSTNPFLLKVRPPRLCQQCHNFTFHPSQPFNSNDARRVLGRGCTQCHTNIHGSNHPSGNRFVR
;
A
#
# COMPACT_ATOMS: atom_id res chain seq x y z
N MET A 1 2.56 7.30 -39.25
CA MET A 1 2.57 8.50 -38.38
C MET A 1 1.26 8.54 -37.59
N ARG A 2 1.24 8.05 -36.35
CA ARG A 2 0.05 8.09 -35.48
C ARG A 2 0.01 9.44 -34.76
N ARG A 3 -1.04 10.23 -35.01
CA ARG A 3 -1.28 11.51 -34.33
C ARG A 3 -1.54 11.25 -32.85
N ALA A 4 -0.73 11.86 -31.98
CA ALA A 4 -1.01 11.95 -30.57
C ALA A 4 -2.27 12.81 -30.38
N SER A 5 -3.32 12.23 -29.79
CA SER A 5 -4.52 12.97 -29.42
C SER A 5 -4.21 13.73 -28.13
N ALA A 6 -3.90 15.02 -28.26
CA ALA A 6 -3.80 15.92 -27.12
C ALA A 6 -5.20 16.06 -26.50
N SER A 7 -5.38 15.53 -25.30
CA SER A 7 -6.58 15.79 -24.50
C SER A 7 -6.56 17.25 -24.06
N THR A 8 -7.40 18.07 -24.68
CA THR A 8 -7.68 19.44 -24.27
C THR A 8 -8.10 19.47 -22.80
N GLY A 9 -7.23 20.00 -21.93
CA GLY A 9 -7.49 20.15 -20.50
C GLY A 9 -8.53 21.23 -20.23
N LYS A 10 -9.80 20.84 -20.13
CA LYS A 10 -10.80 21.64 -19.42
C LYS A 10 -10.46 21.59 -17.92
N ALA A 11 -10.33 22.76 -17.29
CA ALA A 11 -10.15 22.87 -15.85
C ALA A 11 -11.34 22.22 -15.14
N ASP A 12 -11.07 21.19 -14.33
CA ASP A 12 -12.04 20.53 -13.49
C ASP A 12 -12.39 21.47 -12.31
N PRO A 13 -13.63 21.99 -12.22
CA PRO A 13 -14.02 22.94 -11.18
C PRO A 13 -13.93 22.36 -9.76
N THR A 14 -13.75 21.04 -9.62
CA THR A 14 -13.55 20.37 -8.32
C THR A 14 -12.13 20.53 -7.76
N LYS A 15 -11.19 21.15 -8.48
CA LYS A 15 -9.78 21.29 -8.08
C LYS A 15 -9.31 22.75 -7.96
N ALA A 16 -10.18 23.63 -7.48
CA ALA A 16 -9.75 24.99 -7.12
C ALA A 16 -8.92 24.97 -5.83
N CYS A 17 -7.97 25.90 -5.69
CA CYS A 17 -7.15 26.05 -4.49
C CYS A 17 -8.01 26.17 -3.23
N THR A 18 -9.15 26.86 -3.35
CA THR A 18 -10.11 27.14 -2.28
C THR A 18 -10.88 25.91 -1.78
N ASN A 19 -10.81 24.78 -2.49
CA ASN A 19 -11.46 23.54 -2.06
C ASN A 19 -10.66 22.86 -0.95
N CYS A 20 -9.33 23.06 -0.95
CA CYS A 20 -8.42 22.54 0.05
C CYS A 20 -7.93 23.61 1.02
N HIS A 21 -7.91 24.88 0.59
CA HIS A 21 -7.38 25.99 1.38
C HIS A 21 -8.42 27.08 1.67
N ARG A 22 -8.33 27.69 2.85
CA ARG A 22 -9.10 28.89 3.22
C ARG A 22 -8.17 30.10 3.25
N VAL A 23 -8.62 31.19 2.63
CA VAL A 23 -7.88 32.45 2.56
C VAL A 23 -8.69 33.50 3.32
N MET A 24 -8.03 34.35 4.11
CA MET A 24 -8.67 35.38 4.95
C MET A 24 -9.56 34.85 6.09
N GLU A 25 -9.45 33.57 6.46
CA GLU A 25 -10.15 32.97 7.59
C GLU A 25 -9.24 31.92 8.25
N ASN A 26 -9.14 31.93 9.58
CA ASN A 26 -8.34 30.96 10.32
C ASN A 26 -9.20 29.74 10.71
N VAL A 27 -9.16 28.68 9.89
CA VAL A 27 -9.90 27.43 10.11
C VAL A 27 -9.02 26.32 10.69
N SER A 28 -7.73 26.31 10.36
CA SER A 28 -6.76 25.30 10.76
C SER A 28 -5.51 25.95 11.31
N GLU A 29 -4.88 25.33 12.30
CA GLU A 29 -3.65 25.85 12.93
C GLU A 29 -2.46 25.92 11.97
N THR A 30 -2.43 25.07 10.93
CA THR A 30 -1.32 25.01 9.98
C THR A 30 -1.81 24.87 8.54
N ARG A 31 -1.03 25.40 7.58
CA ARG A 31 -1.19 25.17 6.12
C ARG A 31 -2.53 25.63 5.52
N ASN A 32 -3.29 26.46 6.25
CA ASN A 32 -4.52 27.12 5.80
C ASN A 32 -5.53 26.12 5.19
N PHE A 33 -5.73 24.97 5.81
CA PHE A 33 -6.67 23.95 5.34
C PHE A 33 -8.13 24.43 5.37
N ALA A 34 -8.96 23.87 4.49
CA ALA A 34 -10.38 24.17 4.42
C ALA A 34 -11.22 23.57 5.56
N LYS A 35 -10.64 22.63 6.32
CA LYS A 35 -11.18 22.06 7.56
C LYS A 35 -10.11 22.11 8.65
N LYS A 36 -10.48 21.79 9.89
CA LYS A 36 -9.58 21.91 11.05
C LYS A 36 -8.31 21.07 10.90
N THR A 37 -8.43 19.91 10.24
CA THR A 37 -7.31 18.99 10.03
C THR A 37 -7.10 18.63 8.55
N GLU A 38 -5.89 18.15 8.23
CA GLU A 38 -5.57 17.59 6.91
C GLU A 38 -6.52 16.44 6.56
N LEU A 39 -6.78 15.54 7.50
CA LEU A 39 -7.66 14.38 7.31
C LEU A 39 -9.07 14.79 6.92
N GLU A 40 -9.67 15.70 7.68
CA GLU A 40 -11.01 16.21 7.37
C GLU A 40 -11.05 16.88 6.01
N THR A 41 -10.00 17.63 5.65
CA THR A 41 -9.91 18.31 4.36
C THR A 41 -9.89 17.30 3.21
N CYS A 42 -9.03 16.29 3.29
CA CYS A 42 -8.91 15.22 2.29
C CYS A 42 -10.20 14.38 2.18
N PHE A 43 -10.84 14.08 3.32
CA PHE A 43 -12.05 13.25 3.36
C PHE A 43 -13.31 13.94 2.86
N GLN A 44 -13.26 15.23 2.51
CA GLN A 44 -14.36 15.88 1.78
C GLN A 44 -14.64 15.21 0.44
N CYS A 45 -13.63 14.61 -0.18
CA CYS A 45 -13.77 13.91 -1.46
C CYS A 45 -13.26 12.47 -1.42
N HIS A 46 -12.25 12.15 -0.60
CA HIS A 46 -11.66 10.81 -0.55
C HIS A 46 -12.37 9.87 0.44
N GLU A 47 -13.68 9.71 0.29
CA GLU A 47 -14.54 8.92 1.17
C GLU A 47 -14.12 7.45 1.26
N LEU A 48 -13.72 6.85 0.12
CA LEU A 48 -13.21 5.46 0.10
C LEU A 48 -11.96 5.30 0.97
N ARG A 49 -11.07 6.31 1.01
CA ARG A 49 -9.86 6.28 1.86
C ARG A 49 -10.22 6.46 3.32
N ARG A 50 -11.23 7.30 3.61
CA ARG A 50 -11.82 7.41 4.96
C ARG A 50 -12.32 6.05 5.44
N ALA A 51 -13.10 5.34 4.62
CA ALA A 51 -13.64 4.03 4.96
C ALA A 51 -12.53 2.97 5.14
N GLN A 52 -11.51 2.97 4.29
CA GLN A 52 -10.39 2.04 4.42
C GLN A 52 -9.60 2.23 5.72
N LEU A 53 -9.38 3.47 6.14
CA LEU A 53 -8.69 3.78 7.40
C LEU A 53 -9.48 3.35 8.65
N GLN A 54 -10.77 3.03 8.52
CA GLN A 54 -11.59 2.49 9.60
C GLN A 54 -11.63 0.94 9.62
N ARG A 55 -10.94 0.26 8.69
CA ARG A 55 -10.85 -1.20 8.69
C ARG A 55 -9.99 -1.68 9.87
N SER A 56 -10.04 -2.98 10.18
CA SER A 56 -9.28 -3.55 11.30
C SER A 56 -7.76 -3.41 11.18
N SER A 57 -7.21 -3.52 9.96
CA SER A 57 -5.82 -3.23 9.68
C SER A 57 -5.74 -1.99 8.81
N HIS A 58 -5.10 -0.94 9.30
CA HIS A 58 -4.96 0.32 8.58
C HIS A 58 -3.60 0.95 8.92
N MET A 59 -3.12 1.85 8.06
CA MET A 59 -1.96 2.69 8.36
C MET A 59 -2.30 3.62 9.53
N PRO A 60 -1.37 4.00 10.43
CA PRO A 60 -1.69 4.73 11.66
C PRO A 60 -1.95 6.24 11.44
N VAL A 61 -2.74 6.56 10.41
CA VAL A 61 -3.10 7.92 10.00
C VAL A 61 -4.21 8.47 10.91
N ARG A 62 -5.22 7.66 11.25
CA ARG A 62 -6.32 8.10 12.13
C ARG A 62 -5.86 8.30 13.58
N GLU A 63 -4.78 7.62 13.98
CA GLU A 63 -4.10 7.80 15.26
C GLU A 63 -3.17 9.01 15.28
N GLY A 64 -3.05 9.76 14.18
CA GLY A 64 -2.21 10.96 14.08
C GLY A 64 -0.72 10.71 14.01
N LYS A 65 -0.27 9.45 13.86
CA LYS A 65 1.16 9.12 13.70
C LYS A 65 1.69 9.41 12.30
N LEU A 66 0.79 9.47 11.32
CA LEU A 66 1.08 9.78 9.92
C LEU A 66 -0.05 10.66 9.36
N THR A 67 0.23 11.35 8.26
CA THR A 67 -0.75 12.13 7.51
C THR A 67 -0.82 11.64 6.06
N CYS A 68 -1.82 12.08 5.29
CA CYS A 68 -1.93 11.76 3.88
C CYS A 68 -0.69 12.27 3.12
N THR A 69 -0.25 13.47 3.50
CA THR A 69 0.93 14.14 2.99
C THR A 69 2.23 13.52 3.47
N SER A 70 2.24 12.51 4.34
CA SER A 70 3.46 11.73 4.60
C SER A 70 3.91 10.97 3.34
N CYS A 71 2.95 10.48 2.55
CA CYS A 71 3.21 9.70 1.34
C CYS A 71 2.86 10.46 0.05
N HIS A 72 1.78 11.26 0.05
CA HIS A 72 1.28 11.94 -1.13
C HIS A 72 1.71 13.41 -1.22
N ASN A 73 1.79 13.95 -2.43
CA ASN A 73 1.92 15.39 -2.69
C ASN A 73 0.64 15.92 -3.36
N PRO A 74 -0.25 16.61 -2.63
CA PRO A 74 -1.50 17.13 -3.20
C PRO A 74 -1.29 18.24 -4.23
N HIS A 75 -0.09 18.84 -4.32
CA HIS A 75 0.24 19.87 -5.31
C HIS A 75 0.84 19.32 -6.60
N GLY A 76 0.99 18.00 -6.72
CA GLY A 76 1.59 17.36 -7.88
C GLY A 76 2.91 16.65 -7.57
N SER A 77 3.08 15.44 -8.07
CA SER A 77 4.35 14.73 -8.16
C SER A 77 4.38 13.80 -9.37
N GLN A 78 5.59 13.39 -9.76
CA GLN A 78 5.81 12.45 -10.85
C GLN A 78 5.48 11.00 -10.45
N GLY A 79 5.45 10.73 -9.15
CA GLY A 79 5.10 9.42 -8.61
C GLY A 79 3.66 9.00 -8.90
N PRO A 80 3.39 7.69 -9.01
CA PRO A 80 2.06 7.19 -9.30
C PRO A 80 1.06 7.62 -8.22
N LYS A 81 -0.14 8.04 -8.62
CA LYS A 81 -1.19 8.52 -7.69
C LYS A 81 -0.68 9.64 -6.76
N GLN A 82 0.18 10.52 -7.26
CA GLN A 82 0.71 11.65 -6.50
C GLN A 82 1.57 11.24 -5.31
N LEU A 83 2.28 10.11 -5.38
CA LEU A 83 3.26 9.74 -4.36
C LEU A 83 4.49 10.65 -4.42
N LYS A 84 5.08 10.97 -3.26
CA LYS A 84 6.26 11.84 -3.17
C LYS A 84 7.50 11.28 -3.86
N GLN A 85 7.64 9.95 -3.88
CA GLN A 85 8.72 9.26 -4.56
C GLN A 85 8.26 8.76 -5.94
N ASP A 86 9.21 8.47 -6.81
CA ASP A 86 8.96 8.09 -8.20
C ASP A 86 8.23 6.74 -8.31
N THR A 87 8.45 5.85 -7.35
CA THR A 87 7.79 4.54 -7.30
C THR A 87 7.05 4.28 -5.99
N ILE A 88 6.13 3.30 -6.03
CA ILE A 88 5.44 2.80 -4.82
C ILE A 88 6.47 2.25 -3.83
N ASN A 89 7.43 1.46 -4.31
CA ASN A 89 8.43 0.81 -3.48
C ASN A 89 9.34 1.83 -2.78
N GLU A 90 9.82 2.85 -3.49
CA GLU A 90 10.63 3.91 -2.86
C GLU A 90 9.86 4.70 -1.81
N THR A 91 8.56 4.93 -2.02
CA THR A 91 7.69 5.52 -1.00
C THR A 91 7.63 4.62 0.24
N CYS A 92 7.54 3.30 0.07
CA CYS A 92 7.56 2.38 1.21
C CYS A 92 8.93 2.36 1.89
N PHE A 93 10.02 2.36 1.13
CA PHE A 93 11.39 2.29 1.64
C PHE A 93 11.85 3.55 2.38
N SER A 94 11.16 4.69 2.22
CA SER A 94 11.45 5.88 3.03
C SER A 94 11.21 5.64 4.52
N CYS A 95 10.37 4.65 4.88
CA CYS A 95 10.11 4.26 6.26
C CYS A 95 10.42 2.79 6.55
N HIS A 96 10.44 1.91 5.53
CA HIS A 96 10.77 0.49 5.62
C HIS A 96 12.07 0.15 4.88
N PRO A 97 13.21 0.77 5.25
CA PRO A 97 14.48 0.57 4.54
C PRO A 97 14.98 -0.87 4.62
N GLU A 98 14.58 -1.62 5.65
CA GLU A 98 14.96 -3.02 5.84
C GLU A 98 14.34 -3.96 4.78
N ARG A 99 13.42 -3.46 3.96
CA ARG A 99 12.78 -4.21 2.86
C ARG A 99 13.32 -3.87 1.47
N ARG A 100 14.24 -2.91 1.36
CA ARG A 100 14.74 -2.40 0.07
C ARG A 100 15.58 -3.39 -0.72
N GLY A 101 16.33 -4.25 -0.03
CA GLY A 101 17.35 -5.09 -0.66
C GLY A 101 18.60 -4.28 -1.08
N PRO A 102 19.50 -4.87 -1.88
CA PRO A 102 19.34 -6.17 -2.54
C PRO A 102 19.41 -7.33 -1.56
N PHE A 103 18.54 -8.32 -1.72
CA PHE A 103 18.66 -9.59 -1.00
C PHE A 103 19.37 -10.63 -1.87
N VAL A 104 20.10 -11.56 -1.25
CA VAL A 104 20.68 -12.71 -1.98
C VAL A 104 19.58 -13.55 -2.62
N TRP A 105 18.47 -13.73 -1.91
CA TRP A 105 17.28 -14.42 -2.38
C TRP A 105 16.08 -13.49 -2.23
N GLU A 106 15.66 -12.85 -3.33
CA GLU A 106 14.51 -11.95 -3.35
C GLU A 106 13.22 -12.68 -3.68
N HIS A 107 12.11 -12.28 -3.08
CA HIS A 107 10.79 -12.69 -3.54
C HIS A 107 10.36 -11.72 -4.66
N PRO A 108 10.34 -12.11 -5.95
CA PRO A 108 10.36 -11.16 -7.07
C PRO A 108 9.26 -10.07 -7.02
N VAL A 109 8.03 -10.45 -6.66
CA VAL A 109 6.92 -9.47 -6.60
C VAL A 109 7.11 -8.39 -5.53
N VAL A 110 7.99 -8.60 -4.54
CA VAL A 110 8.29 -7.60 -3.48
C VAL A 110 9.20 -6.51 -4.04
N SER A 111 10.23 -6.86 -4.81
CA SER A 111 11.12 -5.89 -5.44
C SER A 111 10.43 -5.11 -6.56
N GLU A 112 9.39 -5.68 -7.19
CA GLU A 112 8.58 -5.00 -8.19
C GLU A 112 7.55 -4.03 -7.61
N ASN A 113 6.66 -4.49 -6.70
CA ASN A 113 5.57 -3.66 -6.19
C ASN A 113 5.01 -4.17 -4.85
N CYS A 114 5.26 -3.45 -3.75
CA CYS A 114 4.70 -3.76 -2.42
C CYS A 114 3.15 -3.82 -2.44
N GLY A 115 2.55 -3.00 -3.29
CA GLY A 115 1.11 -2.91 -3.50
C GLY A 115 0.51 -4.12 -4.22
N THR A 116 1.28 -5.12 -4.63
CA THR A 116 0.75 -6.40 -5.12
C THR A 116 0.01 -7.13 -3.99
N CYS A 117 0.65 -7.22 -2.82
CA CYS A 117 0.12 -7.92 -1.66
C CYS A 117 -0.56 -6.98 -0.65
N HIS A 118 -0.07 -5.74 -0.51
CA HIS A 118 -0.56 -4.80 0.50
C HIS A 118 -1.57 -3.78 -0.07
N GLU A 119 -2.55 -3.41 0.75
CA GLU A 119 -3.47 -2.29 0.58
C GLU A 119 -3.08 -1.18 1.58
N PRO A 120 -2.27 -0.18 1.18
CA PRO A 120 -1.53 0.70 2.09
C PRO A 120 -2.43 1.60 2.96
N HIS A 121 -3.70 1.80 2.59
CA HIS A 121 -4.63 2.60 3.37
C HIS A 121 -5.36 1.77 4.43
N GLY A 122 -5.75 0.53 4.09
CA GLY A 122 -6.43 -0.35 5.03
C GLY A 122 -7.08 -1.56 4.41
N SER A 123 -7.03 -2.67 5.15
CA SER A 123 -7.59 -3.97 4.81
C SER A 123 -8.32 -4.58 6.00
N THR A 124 -9.27 -5.47 5.72
CA THR A 124 -9.88 -6.33 6.74
C THR A 124 -8.95 -7.46 7.17
N ASN A 125 -7.93 -7.77 6.37
CA ASN A 125 -6.91 -8.76 6.70
C ASN A 125 -5.74 -8.12 7.46
N PRO A 126 -5.06 -8.86 8.36
CA PRO A 126 -3.91 -8.34 9.10
C PRO A 126 -2.76 -7.93 8.16
N PHE A 127 -1.88 -7.06 8.66
CA PHE A 127 -0.72 -6.54 7.94
C PHE A 127 -1.07 -5.87 6.61
N LEU A 128 -2.25 -5.25 6.52
CA LEU A 128 -2.72 -4.56 5.31
C LEU A 128 -2.82 -5.48 4.09
N LEU A 129 -2.97 -6.79 4.25
CA LEU A 129 -2.97 -7.71 3.10
C LEU A 129 -4.27 -7.64 2.28
N LYS A 130 -4.19 -7.65 0.96
CA LYS A 130 -5.39 -7.71 0.10
C LYS A 130 -6.19 -9.00 0.28
N VAL A 131 -5.49 -10.11 0.50
CA VAL A 131 -6.08 -11.44 0.68
C VAL A 131 -5.41 -12.11 1.89
N ARG A 132 -6.19 -12.86 2.68
CA ARG A 132 -5.65 -13.63 3.80
C ARG A 132 -4.84 -14.84 3.29
N PRO A 133 -3.66 -15.14 3.88
CA PRO A 133 -3.02 -16.43 3.69
C PRO A 133 -3.94 -17.59 4.15
N PRO A 134 -3.87 -18.77 3.52
CA PRO A 134 -2.90 -19.19 2.49
C PRO A 134 -3.24 -18.76 1.06
N ARG A 135 -4.46 -18.27 0.82
CA ARG A 135 -4.96 -17.98 -0.54
C ARG A 135 -4.12 -16.93 -1.28
N LEU A 136 -3.58 -15.94 -0.57
CA LEU A 136 -2.66 -14.94 -1.14
C LEU A 136 -1.46 -15.60 -1.84
N CYS A 137 -0.82 -16.56 -1.19
CA CYS A 137 0.34 -17.25 -1.72
C CYS A 137 -0.04 -18.12 -2.93
N GLN A 138 -1.19 -18.80 -2.85
CA GLN A 138 -1.70 -19.68 -3.91
C GLN A 138 -2.15 -18.96 -5.17
N GLN A 139 -2.25 -17.62 -5.16
CA GLN A 139 -2.51 -16.85 -6.39
C GLN A 139 -1.35 -16.97 -7.39
N CYS A 140 -0.13 -17.21 -6.90
CA CYS A 140 1.06 -17.44 -7.74
C CYS A 140 1.63 -18.86 -7.53
N HIS A 141 1.67 -19.36 -6.28
CA HIS A 141 2.15 -20.70 -5.94
C HIS A 141 1.03 -21.75 -6.06
N ASN A 142 0.47 -21.90 -7.25
CA ASN A 142 -0.60 -22.87 -7.54
C ASN A 142 -0.09 -24.21 -8.12
N PHE A 143 1.17 -24.28 -8.56
CA PHE A 143 1.80 -25.52 -9.08
C PHE A 143 2.81 -26.13 -8.10
N THR A 144 3.08 -25.47 -6.98
CA THR A 144 4.04 -25.96 -5.99
C THR A 144 3.44 -27.13 -5.21
N PHE A 145 4.24 -28.17 -4.93
CA PHE A 145 3.83 -29.44 -4.31
C PHE A 145 2.73 -29.34 -3.24
N HIS A 146 3.03 -28.79 -2.05
CA HIS A 146 2.07 -28.69 -0.94
C HIS A 146 1.18 -27.42 -0.95
N PRO A 147 1.57 -26.30 -1.59
CA PRO A 147 0.66 -25.18 -1.80
C PRO A 147 -0.49 -25.46 -2.76
N SER A 148 -0.33 -26.39 -3.71
CA SER A 148 -1.37 -26.74 -4.70
C SER A 148 -2.38 -27.79 -4.21
N GLN A 149 -2.12 -28.44 -3.07
CA GLN A 149 -3.02 -29.45 -2.54
C GLN A 149 -4.26 -28.82 -1.89
N PRO A 150 -5.45 -29.37 -2.12
CA PRO A 150 -6.65 -28.95 -1.39
C PRO A 150 -6.47 -29.22 0.09
N PHE A 151 -6.79 -28.23 0.93
CA PHE A 151 -6.70 -28.39 2.37
C PHE A 151 -7.74 -29.39 2.87
N ASN A 152 -7.28 -30.43 3.56
CA ASN A 152 -8.15 -31.37 4.28
C ASN A 152 -8.08 -31.11 5.79
N SER A 153 -8.83 -31.89 6.57
CA SER A 153 -8.87 -31.81 8.03
C SER A 153 -7.50 -31.98 8.71
N ASN A 154 -6.53 -32.61 8.04
CA ASN A 154 -5.17 -32.84 8.56
C ASN A 154 -4.19 -31.70 8.24
N ASP A 155 -4.58 -30.73 7.41
CA ASP A 155 -3.74 -29.60 6.97
C ASP A 155 -3.88 -28.35 7.86
N ALA A 156 -4.28 -28.56 9.12
CA ALA A 156 -4.43 -27.52 10.14
C ALA A 156 -3.26 -26.51 10.15
N ARG A 157 -2.02 -26.98 10.00
CA ARG A 157 -0.80 -26.14 9.99
C ARG A 157 -0.72 -25.16 8.81
N ARG A 158 -1.36 -25.46 7.67
CA ARG A 158 -1.34 -24.59 6.47
C ARG A 158 -2.52 -23.61 6.44
N VAL A 159 -3.61 -23.91 7.16
CA VAL A 159 -4.86 -23.13 7.16
C VAL A 159 -5.02 -22.26 8.41
N LEU A 160 -4.59 -22.77 9.57
CA LEU A 160 -4.76 -22.11 10.86
C LEU A 160 -3.57 -21.21 11.19
N GLY A 161 -3.85 -20.13 11.94
CA GLY A 161 -2.83 -19.19 12.40
C GLY A 161 -2.08 -18.50 11.26
N ARG A 162 -0.74 -18.60 11.30
CA ARG A 162 0.17 -17.97 10.31
C ARG A 162 0.28 -18.76 9.00
N GLY A 163 -0.29 -19.97 8.92
CA GLY A 163 -0.35 -20.79 7.71
C GLY A 163 1.02 -20.97 7.06
N CYS A 164 1.14 -20.55 5.79
CA CYS A 164 2.40 -20.65 5.03
C CYS A 164 3.59 -20.02 5.77
N THR A 165 3.39 -18.89 6.44
CA THR A 165 4.48 -18.13 7.08
C THR A 165 4.95 -18.73 8.41
N GLN A 166 4.37 -19.84 8.87
CA GLN A 166 4.91 -20.61 9.99
C GLN A 166 6.23 -21.33 9.61
N CYS A 167 6.36 -21.75 8.35
CA CYS A 167 7.60 -22.32 7.81
C CYS A 167 8.31 -21.34 6.87
N HIS A 168 7.53 -20.56 6.09
CA HIS A 168 8.01 -19.60 5.13
C HIS A 168 8.08 -18.19 5.75
N THR A 169 9.01 -17.96 6.67
CA THR A 169 9.08 -16.72 7.46
C THR A 169 9.66 -15.52 6.70
N ASN A 170 10.56 -15.75 5.73
CA ASN A 170 11.29 -14.70 5.00
C ASN A 170 10.63 -14.34 3.65
N ILE A 171 9.34 -14.01 3.67
CA ILE A 171 8.56 -13.70 2.45
C ILE A 171 8.98 -12.41 1.72
N HIS A 172 9.74 -11.53 2.37
CA HIS A 172 10.26 -10.30 1.77
C HIS A 172 11.69 -10.43 1.23
N GLY A 173 12.25 -11.64 1.26
CA GLY A 173 13.62 -11.93 0.86
C GLY A 173 14.52 -12.37 2.01
N SER A 174 15.64 -12.99 1.69
CA SER A 174 16.61 -13.53 2.65
C SER A 174 18.05 -13.38 2.15
N ASN A 175 18.96 -13.06 3.07
CA ASN A 175 20.41 -13.05 2.84
C ASN A 175 21.10 -14.33 3.33
N HIS A 176 20.35 -15.31 3.81
CA HIS A 176 20.93 -16.57 4.26
C HIS A 176 21.36 -17.42 3.06
N PRO A 177 22.53 -18.06 3.06
CA PRO A 177 22.97 -18.91 1.94
C PRO A 177 21.94 -19.97 1.55
N SER A 178 21.30 -20.60 2.54
CA SER A 178 20.20 -21.57 2.36
C SER A 178 18.80 -20.94 2.16
N GLY A 179 18.71 -19.65 1.82
CA GLY A 179 17.45 -18.91 1.63
C GLY A 179 16.77 -19.14 0.28
N ASN A 180 17.34 -19.97 -0.59
CA ASN A 180 16.83 -20.24 -1.93
C ASN A 180 15.42 -20.88 -1.99
N ARG A 181 14.87 -21.33 -0.86
CA ARG A 181 13.55 -21.94 -0.80
C ARG A 181 12.40 -20.94 -1.01
N PHE A 182 12.69 -19.65 -1.09
CA PHE A 182 11.73 -18.55 -1.31
C PHE A 182 11.75 -17.96 -2.73
N VAL A 183 12.63 -18.43 -3.61
CA VAL A 183 12.79 -17.94 -5.00
C VAL A 183 12.16 -18.89 -6.05
N ARG A 184 11.43 -19.93 -5.63
CA ARG A 184 10.82 -20.92 -6.54
C ARG A 184 9.32 -21.07 -6.30
#